data_AF-A0A921S2B0-F1
#
_entry.id   AF-A0A921S2B0-F1
#
_cell.length_a   1.000
_cell.length_b   1.000
_cell.length_c   1.000
_cell.angle_alpha   90.00
_cell.angle_beta   90.00
_cell.angle_gamma   90.00
#
_symmetry.space_group_name_H-M   'P 1'
#
loop_
_entity.id
_entity.type
_entity.pdbx_description
1 polymer ?
#
loop_
_entity_poly.entity_id
_entity_poly.type
_entity_poly.pdbx_seq_one_letter_code
_entity_poly.pdbx_strand_id
1 'polypeptide(L)'
;MDASGANAVNGGISTHKSSDKSMSWQDLKDAVDAAKTLAGNRLLELHQTQEDNLILSKELGDLEGQLRDEKYVLVSKPYMILNDKLQHLNAEIDRYRGLVEVLQNDKDQLMQREKEICAKSESVDGIKQTITTYETKIEELETQIQILFSEKNDLETKVEETLQDSGKKDFKDEIHVMAAALSNELGMMENQLSRSKDAASEALALREQAESLRSLVAKKIEEHKKISDKYNSQVIEIKSLKALVEELEQEKQELEFIADMYAKESSLSRTLADIEESETRARNQAEYLRSNLEEHSLELRVKAANEAEAACQQRLSFAEVELEELRTKVDASERDVVELKEAIRIKEAEGDAYISDIETIGQAYEDMQTQNQHLLQQLTDRDDFNIKLVSDSVKMKQACSSLLSDKLMLEKQLQQVNTSLESSKLKIARGEEQMNTCVAQAIKTSAENRHLTISLERIAVEVSNTDKELKWLRSSVGSSEKEYEQTQQKISELRALLEHERNERRRLEEQYEEVKNEVMELTSETEEITIQKLQDEIKECKAILKCGVCFDRPKEVVITKCFHLFCSPCIQRNLEIRHRKCPGCGTPFGQNDVREVKI
;
A
#
# COMPACT_ATOMS: atom_id res chain seq x y z
N MET A 1 -54.57 -44.83 -14.49
CA MET A 1 -55.12 -45.76 -13.49
C MET A 1 -56.31 -45.07 -12.87
N ASP A 2 -57.50 -45.58 -13.19
CA ASP A 2 -58.77 -45.53 -12.45
C ASP A 2 -59.90 -45.62 -13.46
N ALA A 3 -60.21 -46.88 -13.77
CA ALA A 3 -61.41 -47.29 -14.48
C ALA A 3 -62.45 -47.66 -13.43
N SER A 4 -63.67 -47.14 -13.58
CA SER A 4 -64.87 -47.73 -13.00
C SER A 4 -66.06 -47.34 -13.86
N GLY A 5 -66.35 -48.20 -14.82
CA GLY A 5 -67.59 -48.22 -15.59
C GLY A 5 -68.10 -49.65 -15.63
N ALA A 6 -68.73 -50.10 -14.55
CA ALA A 6 -69.58 -51.27 -14.59
C ALA A 6 -70.99 -50.78 -14.94
N ASN A 7 -71.55 -51.24 -16.05
CA ASN A 7 -72.92 -51.72 -16.01
C ASN A 7 -73.20 -52.69 -17.16
N ALA A 8 -73.48 -53.92 -16.72
CA ALA A 8 -73.92 -55.02 -17.53
C ALA A 8 -75.41 -54.90 -17.84
N VAL A 9 -75.72 -55.43 -19.02
CA VAL A 9 -77.03 -55.81 -19.54
C VAL A 9 -77.81 -56.72 -18.58
N ASN A 10 -79.08 -56.42 -18.37
CA ASN A 10 -80.21 -57.36 -18.39
C ASN A 10 -81.50 -56.56 -18.11
N GLY A 11 -82.55 -56.63 -18.94
CA GLY A 11 -83.14 -57.87 -19.46
C GLY A 11 -84.16 -58.37 -18.45
N GLY A 12 -85.37 -57.79 -18.47
CA GLY A 12 -86.50 -58.16 -17.63
C GLY A 12 -87.76 -58.35 -18.47
N ILE A 13 -88.06 -59.61 -18.76
CA ILE A 13 -89.20 -60.15 -19.49
C ILE A 13 -90.50 -60.01 -18.67
N SER A 14 -91.59 -59.53 -19.28
CA SER A 14 -93.02 -59.79 -18.92
C SER A 14 -93.88 -58.98 -19.90
N THR A 15 -94.93 -59.43 -20.58
CA THR A 15 -95.69 -60.68 -20.67
C THR A 15 -96.59 -60.51 -21.91
N HIS A 16 -96.65 -61.53 -22.76
CA HIS A 16 -97.70 -61.65 -23.77
C HIS A 16 -99.09 -61.52 -23.12
N LYS A 17 -99.93 -60.61 -23.63
CA LYS A 17 -101.38 -60.81 -23.68
C LYS A 17 -101.76 -60.90 -25.15
N SER A 18 -101.98 -62.13 -25.58
CA SER A 18 -102.54 -62.49 -26.89
C SER A 18 -103.93 -61.86 -27.06
N SER A 19 -104.10 -60.98 -28.05
CA SER A 19 -105.38 -60.89 -28.76
C SER A 19 -105.15 -61.49 -30.13
N ASP A 20 -105.50 -62.77 -30.22
CA ASP A 20 -105.60 -63.56 -31.43
C ASP A 20 -106.60 -62.85 -32.39
N LYS A 21 -106.06 -62.06 -33.32
CA LYS A 21 -106.79 -61.59 -34.51
C LYS A 21 -106.11 -62.26 -35.68
N SER A 22 -106.84 -63.17 -36.34
CA SER A 22 -106.36 -63.87 -37.52
C SER A 22 -105.89 -62.84 -38.54
N MET A 23 -104.57 -62.77 -38.76
CA MET A 23 -104.03 -61.97 -39.85
C MET A 23 -104.60 -62.53 -41.15
N SER A 24 -105.22 -61.68 -41.96
CA SER A 24 -105.63 -62.04 -43.30
C SER A 24 -104.37 -62.46 -44.09
N TRP A 25 -104.52 -63.33 -45.08
CA TRP A 25 -103.41 -63.74 -45.94
C TRP A 25 -102.70 -62.52 -46.57
N GLN A 26 -103.46 -61.43 -46.81
CA GLN A 26 -102.93 -60.16 -47.29
C GLN A 26 -102.07 -59.45 -46.22
N ASP A 27 -102.51 -59.40 -44.97
CA ASP A 27 -101.74 -58.76 -43.89
C ASP A 27 -100.44 -59.53 -43.60
N LEU A 28 -100.49 -60.87 -43.70
CA LEU A 28 -99.30 -61.73 -43.63
C LEU A 28 -98.33 -61.45 -44.79
N LYS A 29 -98.83 -61.21 -45.99
CA LYS A 29 -98.02 -60.88 -47.16
C LYS A 29 -97.38 -59.49 -47.04
N ASP A 30 -98.13 -58.51 -46.59
CA ASP A 30 -97.64 -57.14 -46.37
C ASP A 30 -96.62 -57.11 -45.22
N ALA A 31 -96.83 -57.88 -44.14
CA ALA A 31 -95.85 -58.05 -43.07
C ALA A 31 -94.55 -58.72 -43.55
N VAL A 32 -94.65 -59.72 -44.45
CA VAL A 32 -93.50 -60.36 -45.07
C VAL A 32 -92.73 -59.40 -45.98
N ASP A 33 -93.41 -58.58 -46.78
CA ASP A 33 -92.76 -57.62 -47.67
C ASP A 33 -92.17 -56.42 -46.91
N ALA A 34 -92.82 -55.97 -45.82
CA ALA A 34 -92.25 -55.02 -44.88
C ALA A 34 -91.01 -55.59 -44.16
N ALA A 35 -91.05 -56.86 -43.75
CA ALA A 35 -89.90 -57.54 -43.14
C ALA A 35 -88.74 -57.72 -44.14
N LYS A 36 -89.02 -57.99 -45.42
CA LYS A 36 -87.98 -58.02 -46.48
C LYS A 36 -87.37 -56.65 -46.72
N THR A 37 -88.19 -55.59 -46.76
CA THR A 37 -87.70 -54.22 -46.95
C THR A 37 -86.85 -53.78 -45.75
N LEU A 38 -87.31 -54.07 -44.53
CA LEU A 38 -86.55 -53.82 -43.31
C LEU A 38 -85.25 -54.62 -43.28
N ALA A 39 -85.28 -55.89 -43.66
CA ALA A 39 -84.08 -56.73 -43.77
C ALA A 39 -83.10 -56.18 -44.84
N GLY A 40 -83.61 -55.69 -45.97
CA GLY A 40 -82.82 -55.03 -47.00
C GLY A 40 -82.16 -53.75 -46.51
N ASN A 41 -82.89 -52.88 -45.80
CA ASN A 41 -82.34 -51.68 -45.18
C ASN A 41 -81.31 -52.01 -44.10
N ARG A 42 -81.57 -53.04 -43.27
CA ARG A 42 -80.62 -53.51 -42.25
C ARG A 42 -79.35 -54.08 -42.87
N LEU A 43 -79.47 -54.74 -44.02
CA LEU A 43 -78.33 -55.25 -44.79
C LEU A 43 -77.51 -54.10 -45.38
N LEU A 44 -78.17 -53.04 -45.87
CA LEU A 44 -77.49 -51.83 -46.35
C LEU A 44 -76.76 -51.10 -45.21
N GLU A 45 -77.40 -50.91 -44.04
CA GLU A 45 -76.75 -50.35 -42.85
C GLU A 45 -75.56 -51.20 -42.40
N LEU A 46 -75.68 -52.52 -42.44
CA LEU A 46 -74.59 -53.44 -42.12
C LEU A 46 -73.43 -53.29 -43.11
N HIS A 47 -73.72 -53.21 -44.41
CA HIS A 47 -72.69 -52.98 -45.43
C HIS A 47 -71.99 -51.64 -45.24
N GLN A 48 -72.75 -50.56 -45.00
CA GLN A 48 -72.20 -49.23 -44.75
C GLN A 48 -71.28 -49.24 -43.52
N THR A 49 -71.71 -49.85 -42.41
CA THR A 49 -70.92 -49.94 -41.17
C THR A 49 -69.71 -50.86 -41.30
N GLN A 50 -69.76 -51.89 -42.16
CA GLN A 50 -68.60 -52.70 -42.51
C GLN A 50 -67.58 -51.92 -43.33
N GLU A 51 -68.04 -51.10 -44.28
CA GLU A 51 -67.19 -50.23 -45.10
C GLU A 51 -66.52 -49.15 -44.23
N ASP A 52 -67.27 -48.50 -43.34
CA ASP A 52 -66.74 -47.54 -42.37
C ASP A 52 -65.71 -48.20 -41.42
N ASN A 53 -65.98 -49.42 -40.94
CA ASN A 53 -65.01 -50.17 -40.13
C ASN A 53 -63.73 -50.51 -40.90
N LEU A 54 -63.85 -50.80 -42.20
CA LEU A 54 -62.71 -51.11 -43.04
C LEU A 54 -61.82 -49.87 -43.22
N ILE A 55 -62.44 -48.70 -43.44
CA ILE A 55 -61.76 -47.41 -43.53
C ILE A 55 -61.03 -47.10 -42.22
N LEU A 56 -61.74 -47.17 -41.08
CA LEU A 56 -61.16 -46.92 -39.76
C LEU A 56 -60.02 -47.89 -39.45
N SER A 57 -60.16 -49.18 -39.78
CA SER A 57 -59.10 -50.17 -39.57
C SER A 57 -57.86 -49.88 -40.41
N LYS A 58 -58.04 -49.38 -41.64
CA LYS A 58 -56.93 -48.97 -42.51
C LYS A 58 -56.23 -47.73 -41.97
N GLU A 59 -56.98 -46.71 -41.56
CA GLU A 59 -56.44 -45.51 -40.92
C GLU A 59 -55.67 -45.83 -39.63
N LEU A 60 -56.18 -46.78 -38.84
CA LEU A 60 -55.54 -47.25 -37.62
C LEU A 60 -54.23 -48.00 -37.93
N GLY A 61 -54.21 -48.82 -38.98
CA GLY A 61 -53.00 -49.47 -39.49
C GLY A 61 -51.95 -48.48 -40.00
N ASP A 62 -52.38 -47.43 -40.72
CA ASP A 62 -51.50 -46.38 -41.20
C ASP A 62 -50.89 -45.58 -40.03
N LEU A 63 -51.68 -45.28 -38.99
CA LEU A 63 -51.22 -44.63 -37.76
C LEU A 63 -50.25 -45.51 -36.96
N GLU A 64 -50.53 -46.82 -36.84
CA GLU A 64 -49.61 -47.77 -36.21
C GLU A 64 -48.29 -47.88 -36.98
N GLY A 65 -48.34 -47.87 -38.31
CA GLY A 65 -47.16 -47.84 -39.16
C GLY A 65 -46.31 -46.59 -38.94
N GLN A 66 -46.96 -45.42 -38.87
CA GLN A 66 -46.30 -44.14 -38.56
C GLN A 66 -45.68 -44.13 -37.16
N LEU A 67 -46.35 -44.70 -36.15
CA LEU A 67 -45.83 -44.79 -34.78
C LEU A 67 -44.67 -45.79 -34.63
N ARG A 68 -44.60 -46.83 -35.48
CA ARG A 68 -43.48 -47.79 -35.50
C ARG A 68 -42.27 -47.29 -36.27
N ASP A 69 -42.44 -46.33 -37.19
CA ASP A 69 -41.31 -45.73 -37.91
C ASP A 69 -40.60 -44.71 -37.02
N GLU A 70 -39.43 -45.10 -36.50
CA GLU A 70 -38.57 -44.24 -35.70
C GLU A 70 -38.24 -42.92 -36.40
N LYS A 71 -38.09 -42.91 -37.74
CA LYS A 71 -37.80 -41.66 -38.47
C LYS A 71 -38.98 -40.72 -38.43
N TYR A 72 -40.21 -41.24 -38.57
CA TYR A 72 -41.43 -40.46 -38.46
C TYR A 72 -41.60 -39.90 -37.04
N VAL A 73 -41.34 -40.71 -36.00
CA VAL A 73 -41.42 -40.27 -34.61
C VAL A 73 -40.45 -39.12 -34.33
N LEU A 74 -39.21 -39.18 -34.82
CA LEU A 74 -38.19 -38.13 -34.64
C LEU A 74 -38.56 -36.79 -35.32
N VAL A 75 -39.31 -36.82 -36.41
CA VAL A 75 -39.81 -35.61 -37.10
C VAL A 75 -41.23 -35.24 -36.68
N SER A 76 -41.85 -36.02 -35.79
CA SER A 76 -43.20 -35.75 -35.30
C SER A 76 -43.21 -34.47 -34.46
N LYS A 77 -44.29 -33.70 -34.60
CA LYS A 77 -44.47 -32.44 -33.88
C LYS A 77 -44.32 -32.57 -32.34
N PRO A 78 -44.88 -33.61 -31.68
CA PRO A 78 -44.68 -33.79 -30.24
C PRO A 78 -43.22 -34.04 -29.84
N TYR A 79 -42.50 -34.85 -30.63
CA TYR A 79 -41.09 -35.14 -30.38
C TYR A 79 -40.23 -33.89 -30.56
N MET A 80 -40.45 -33.13 -31.63
CA MET A 80 -39.72 -31.87 -31.86
C MET A 80 -39.89 -30.88 -30.71
N ILE A 81 -41.11 -30.71 -30.19
CA ILE A 81 -41.37 -29.83 -29.03
C ILE A 81 -40.62 -30.32 -27.78
N LEU A 82 -40.56 -31.63 -27.56
CA LEU A 82 -39.84 -32.21 -26.43
C LEU A 82 -38.31 -32.06 -26.61
N ASN A 83 -37.81 -32.28 -27.82
CA ASN A 83 -36.40 -32.11 -28.17
C ASN A 83 -35.95 -30.66 -28.01
N ASP A 84 -36.76 -29.69 -28.47
CA ASP A 84 -36.46 -28.26 -28.28
C ASP A 84 -36.42 -27.88 -26.79
N LYS A 85 -37.36 -28.40 -25.99
CA LYS A 85 -37.33 -28.25 -24.53
C LYS A 85 -36.07 -28.85 -23.92
N LEU A 86 -35.65 -30.03 -24.36
CA LEU A 86 -34.45 -30.69 -23.86
C LEU A 86 -33.18 -29.91 -24.24
N GLN A 87 -33.10 -29.39 -25.45
CA GLN A 87 -32.00 -28.51 -25.88
C GLN A 87 -31.96 -27.21 -25.07
N HIS A 88 -33.11 -26.60 -24.80
CA HIS A 88 -33.20 -25.41 -23.94
C HIS A 88 -32.69 -25.70 -22.53
N LEU A 89 -33.15 -26.80 -21.91
CA LEU A 89 -32.71 -27.19 -20.56
C LEU A 89 -31.20 -27.50 -20.53
N ASN A 90 -30.66 -28.15 -21.56
CA ASN A 90 -29.22 -28.38 -21.66
C ASN A 90 -28.43 -27.07 -21.75
N ALA A 91 -28.90 -26.11 -22.56
CA ALA A 91 -28.28 -24.78 -22.65
C ALA A 91 -28.33 -24.03 -21.30
N GLU A 92 -29.43 -24.14 -20.55
CA GLU A 92 -29.52 -23.60 -19.20
C GLU A 92 -28.53 -24.27 -18.24
N ILE A 93 -28.43 -25.61 -18.27
CA ILE A 93 -27.48 -26.36 -17.45
C ILE A 93 -26.05 -25.91 -17.72
N ASP A 94 -25.66 -25.76 -18.98
CA ASP A 94 -24.31 -25.31 -19.34
C ASP A 94 -24.06 -23.86 -18.95
N ARG A 95 -25.08 -23.00 -19.02
CA ARG A 95 -25.00 -21.63 -18.48
C ARG A 95 -24.76 -21.62 -16.97
N TYR A 96 -25.49 -22.45 -16.23
CA TYR A 96 -25.30 -22.58 -14.77
C TYR A 96 -23.94 -23.19 -14.43
N ARG A 97 -23.47 -24.17 -15.21
CA ARG A 97 -22.13 -24.75 -15.06
C ARG A 97 -21.05 -23.69 -15.20
N GLY A 98 -21.10 -22.87 -16.25
CA GLY A 98 -20.17 -21.77 -16.45
C GLY A 98 -20.22 -20.74 -15.31
N LEU A 99 -21.40 -20.44 -14.78
CA LEU A 99 -21.54 -19.57 -13.62
C LEU A 99 -20.88 -20.17 -12.36
N VAL A 100 -21.07 -21.47 -12.12
CA VAL A 100 -20.43 -22.16 -10.99
C VAL A 100 -18.92 -22.14 -11.11
N GLU A 101 -18.36 -22.36 -12.31
CA GLU A 101 -16.91 -22.28 -12.55
C GLU A 101 -16.34 -20.88 -12.27
N VAL A 102 -17.04 -19.83 -12.69
CA VAL A 102 -16.67 -18.44 -12.37
C VAL A 102 -16.70 -18.19 -10.86
N LEU A 103 -17.80 -18.57 -10.19
CA LEU A 103 -17.93 -18.41 -8.74
C LEU A 103 -16.89 -19.22 -7.96
N GLN A 104 -16.50 -20.39 -8.46
CA GLN A 104 -15.45 -21.20 -7.86
C GLN A 104 -14.08 -20.53 -7.97
N ASN A 105 -13.75 -19.97 -9.14
CA ASN A 105 -12.53 -19.19 -9.35
C ASN A 105 -12.50 -17.94 -8.46
N ASP A 106 -13.63 -17.22 -8.35
CA ASP A 106 -13.74 -16.05 -7.49
C ASP A 106 -13.54 -16.40 -6.02
N LYS A 107 -14.13 -17.51 -5.56
CA LYS A 107 -13.89 -18.04 -4.21
C LYS A 107 -12.41 -18.32 -3.98
N ASP A 108 -11.73 -18.98 -4.91
CA ASP A 108 -10.31 -19.32 -4.75
C ASP A 108 -9.42 -18.07 -4.72
N GLN A 109 -9.72 -17.06 -5.55
CA GLN A 109 -9.04 -15.76 -5.50
C GLN A 109 -9.29 -15.03 -4.18
N LEU A 110 -10.51 -15.06 -3.65
CA LEU A 110 -10.84 -14.45 -2.37
C LEU A 110 -10.12 -15.14 -1.21
N MET A 111 -10.08 -16.48 -1.21
CA MET A 111 -9.32 -17.26 -0.23
C MET A 111 -7.82 -16.95 -0.28
N GLN A 112 -7.26 -16.74 -1.47
CA GLN A 112 -5.86 -16.33 -1.60
C GLN A 112 -5.62 -14.92 -1.03
N ARG A 113 -6.51 -13.96 -1.34
CA ARG A 113 -6.44 -12.60 -0.77
C ARG A 113 -6.58 -12.62 0.74
N GLU A 114 -7.47 -13.45 1.29
CA GLU A 114 -7.64 -13.61 2.74
C GLU A 114 -6.35 -14.09 3.39
N LYS A 115 -5.69 -15.12 2.83
CA LYS A 115 -4.38 -15.60 3.32
C LYS A 115 -3.30 -14.53 3.26
N GLU A 116 -3.25 -13.74 2.19
CA GLU A 116 -2.31 -12.62 2.07
C GLU A 116 -2.57 -11.53 3.13
N ILE A 117 -3.85 -11.24 3.42
CA ILE A 117 -4.22 -10.28 4.46
C ILE A 117 -3.86 -10.83 5.85
N CYS A 118 -4.11 -12.10 6.14
CA CYS A 118 -3.69 -12.73 7.39
C CYS A 118 -2.17 -12.66 7.59
N ALA A 119 -1.38 -13.01 6.57
CA ALA A 119 0.09 -12.92 6.65
C ALA A 119 0.57 -11.48 6.88
N LYS A 120 -0.09 -10.48 6.28
CA LYS A 120 0.20 -9.06 6.53
C LYS A 120 -0.22 -8.64 7.95
N SER A 121 -1.30 -9.17 8.49
CA SER A 121 -1.72 -8.91 9.88
C SER A 121 -0.69 -9.43 10.87
N GLU A 122 -0.20 -10.65 10.67
CA GLU A 122 0.84 -11.26 11.51
C GLU A 122 2.15 -10.45 11.46
N SER A 123 2.54 -9.95 10.28
CA SER A 123 3.75 -9.12 10.17
C SER A 123 3.58 -7.76 10.86
N VAL A 124 2.39 -7.16 10.78
CA VAL A 124 2.05 -5.92 11.51
C VAL A 124 2.10 -6.14 13.01
N ASP A 125 1.61 -7.27 13.51
CA ASP A 125 1.69 -7.58 14.94
C ASP A 125 3.14 -7.80 15.40
N GLY A 126 3.99 -8.42 14.56
CA GLY A 126 5.44 -8.47 14.78
C GLY A 126 6.08 -7.08 14.87
N ILE A 127 5.71 -6.15 13.99
CA ILE A 127 6.18 -4.76 14.02
C ILE A 127 5.68 -4.02 15.27
N LYS A 128 4.43 -4.24 15.72
CA LYS A 128 3.95 -3.65 16.97
C LYS A 128 4.75 -4.16 18.17
N GLN A 129 5.13 -5.43 18.18
CA GLN A 129 5.93 -6.00 19.25
C GLN A 129 7.35 -5.43 19.28
N THR A 130 7.95 -5.15 18.12
CA THR A 130 9.25 -4.45 18.08
C THR A 130 9.12 -2.99 18.52
N ILE A 131 8.06 -2.28 18.12
CA ILE A 131 7.79 -0.90 18.56
C ILE A 131 7.66 -0.84 20.08
N THR A 132 6.82 -1.68 20.68
CA THR A 132 6.66 -1.74 22.15
C THR A 132 7.97 -2.06 22.87
N THR A 133 8.81 -2.93 22.29
CA THR A 133 10.16 -3.18 22.83
C THR A 133 11.02 -1.91 22.81
N TYR A 134 11.02 -1.14 21.72
CA TYR A 134 11.74 0.12 21.65
C TYR A 134 11.18 1.19 22.58
N GLU A 135 9.84 1.28 22.74
CA GLU A 135 9.18 2.19 23.68
C GLU A 135 9.64 1.90 25.12
N THR A 136 9.62 0.65 25.56
CA THR A 136 10.14 0.29 26.91
C THR A 136 11.62 0.63 27.07
N LYS A 137 12.42 0.52 26.00
CA LYS A 137 13.85 0.89 26.07
C LYS A 137 14.04 2.40 26.16
N ILE A 138 13.19 3.18 25.50
CA ILE A 138 13.18 4.65 25.60
C ILE A 138 12.84 5.05 27.03
N GLU A 139 11.78 4.48 27.62
CA GLU A 139 11.40 4.75 29.02
C GLU A 139 12.52 4.41 30.02
N GLU A 140 13.24 3.30 29.78
CA GLU A 140 14.42 2.93 30.59
C GLU A 140 15.57 3.93 30.45
N LEU A 141 15.81 4.44 29.24
CA LEU A 141 16.84 5.46 29.00
C LEU A 141 16.46 6.82 29.59
N GLU A 142 15.20 7.21 29.51
CA GLU A 142 14.67 8.44 30.12
C GLU A 142 14.81 8.40 31.64
N THR A 143 14.48 7.27 32.27
CA THR A 143 14.68 7.08 33.71
C THR A 143 16.17 7.12 34.09
N GLN A 144 17.06 6.53 33.30
CA GLN A 144 18.51 6.64 33.51
C GLN A 144 19.02 8.09 33.40
N ILE A 145 18.54 8.85 32.40
CA ILE A 145 18.87 10.28 32.26
C ILE A 145 18.43 11.05 33.50
N GLN A 146 17.23 10.76 34.01
CA GLN A 146 16.69 11.45 35.18
C GLN A 146 17.52 11.16 36.45
N ILE A 147 17.98 9.92 36.62
CA ILE A 147 18.91 9.55 37.71
C ILE A 147 20.22 10.32 37.59
N LEU A 148 20.85 10.33 36.41
CA LEU A 148 22.09 11.06 36.18
C LEU A 148 21.92 12.57 36.42
N PHE A 149 20.74 13.11 36.10
CA PHE A 149 20.43 14.51 36.36
C PHE A 149 20.33 14.81 37.86
N SER A 150 19.73 13.91 38.65
CA SER A 150 19.72 14.04 40.10
C SER A 150 21.12 13.92 40.71
N GLU A 151 21.93 12.97 40.25
CA GLU A 151 23.33 12.83 40.69
C GLU A 151 24.16 14.07 40.36
N LYS A 152 23.97 14.64 39.17
CA LYS A 152 24.61 15.89 38.78
C LYS A 152 24.23 17.03 39.72
N ASN A 153 22.94 17.20 40.02
CA ASN A 153 22.46 18.26 40.91
C ASN A 153 23.00 18.09 42.33
N ASP A 154 23.09 16.86 42.83
CA ASP A 154 23.67 16.55 44.15
C ASP A 154 25.17 16.89 44.18
N LEU A 155 25.90 16.58 43.10
CA LEU A 155 27.31 16.95 42.97
C LEU A 155 27.50 18.47 42.84
N GLU A 156 26.68 19.17 42.04
CA GLU A 156 26.69 20.63 41.96
C GLU A 156 26.43 21.25 43.34
N THR A 157 25.47 20.73 44.11
CA THR A 157 25.18 21.19 45.47
C THR A 157 26.37 20.98 46.40
N LYS A 158 27.00 19.80 46.37
CA LYS A 158 28.22 19.52 47.16
C LYS A 158 29.39 20.43 46.76
N VAL A 159 29.53 20.75 45.47
CA VAL A 159 30.54 21.71 45.01
C VAL A 159 30.22 23.11 45.52
N GLU A 160 28.96 23.55 45.50
CA GLU A 160 28.53 24.83 46.05
C GLU A 160 28.80 24.91 47.57
N GLU A 161 28.46 23.85 48.31
CA GLU A 161 28.72 23.72 49.75
C GLU A 161 30.22 23.77 50.07
N THR A 162 31.04 22.99 49.36
CA THR A 162 32.51 23.04 49.53
C THR A 162 33.11 24.38 49.15
N LEU A 163 32.58 25.06 48.13
CA LEU A 163 32.97 26.42 47.77
C LEU A 163 32.61 27.44 48.86
N GLN A 164 31.46 27.27 49.51
CA GLN A 164 30.99 28.12 50.59
C GLN A 164 31.76 27.85 51.90
N ASP A 165 32.06 26.58 52.20
CA ASP A 165 32.87 26.15 53.35
C ASP A 165 34.37 26.47 53.18
N SER A 166 34.86 26.59 51.94
CA SER A 166 36.27 26.90 51.64
C SER A 166 36.73 28.32 51.97
N GLY A 167 36.02 29.06 52.83
CA GLY A 167 36.55 30.29 53.46
C GLY A 167 37.09 31.33 52.47
N LYS A 168 36.47 31.49 51.28
CA LYS A 168 36.97 32.43 50.25
C LYS A 168 36.93 33.90 50.68
N LYS A 169 36.26 34.21 51.79
CA LYS A 169 36.30 35.54 52.40
C LYS A 169 37.63 35.77 53.15
N ASP A 170 38.12 34.76 53.85
CA ASP A 170 39.35 34.85 54.65
C ASP A 170 40.60 34.82 53.77
N PHE A 171 40.62 34.00 52.71
CA PHE A 171 41.79 33.92 51.80
C PHE A 171 42.06 35.23 51.05
N LYS A 172 41.02 35.98 50.69
CA LYS A 172 41.15 37.27 50.01
C LYS A 172 41.66 38.35 50.95
N ASP A 173 41.17 38.35 52.19
CA ASP A 173 41.59 39.30 53.22
C ASP A 173 43.04 39.01 53.68
N GLU A 174 43.43 37.73 53.77
CA GLU A 174 44.81 37.31 54.05
C GLU A 174 45.78 37.72 52.94
N ILE A 175 45.43 37.54 51.66
CA ILE A 175 46.27 38.02 50.54
C ILE A 175 46.41 39.54 50.56
N HIS A 176 45.35 40.27 50.94
CA HIS A 176 45.43 41.73 51.09
C HIS A 176 46.34 42.15 52.25
N VAL A 177 46.29 41.43 53.37
CA VAL A 177 47.18 41.68 54.53
C VAL A 177 48.63 41.34 54.17
N MET A 178 48.88 40.23 53.48
CA MET A 178 50.23 39.86 53.01
C MET A 178 50.77 40.86 51.98
N ALA A 179 49.95 41.32 51.05
CA ALA A 179 50.35 42.35 50.09
C ALA A 179 50.65 43.71 50.76
N ALA A 180 49.88 44.09 51.78
CA ALA A 180 50.14 45.29 52.57
C ALA A 180 51.42 45.15 53.42
N ALA A 181 51.69 43.96 53.97
CA ALA A 181 52.91 43.67 54.71
C ALA A 181 54.15 43.75 53.80
N LEU A 182 54.11 43.12 52.62
CA LEU A 182 55.19 43.16 51.63
C LEU A 182 55.47 44.58 51.11
N SER A 183 54.43 45.40 50.88
CA SER A 183 54.60 46.81 50.52
C SER A 183 55.26 47.62 51.64
N ASN A 184 54.90 47.37 52.90
CA ASN A 184 55.53 48.02 54.05
C ASN A 184 56.99 47.57 54.23
N GLU A 185 57.30 46.28 54.03
CA GLU A 185 58.66 45.78 54.06
C GLU A 185 59.51 46.37 52.94
N LEU A 186 58.99 46.47 51.71
CA LEU A 186 59.66 47.15 50.60
C LEU A 186 59.95 48.63 50.94
N GLY A 187 58.97 49.35 51.50
CA GLY A 187 59.16 50.73 51.94
C GLY A 187 60.17 50.87 53.09
N MET A 188 60.23 49.90 54.00
CA MET A 188 61.25 49.85 55.05
C MET A 188 62.64 49.58 54.47
N MET A 189 62.76 48.64 53.53
CA MET A 189 64.02 48.29 52.87
C MET A 189 64.54 49.44 51.99
N GLU A 190 63.67 50.18 51.30
CA GLU A 190 64.03 51.39 50.57
C GLU A 190 64.54 52.49 51.49
N ASN A 191 63.90 52.68 52.65
CA ASN A 191 64.37 53.61 53.68
C ASN A 191 65.69 53.17 54.33
N GLN A 192 65.92 51.87 54.46
CA GLN A 192 67.18 51.34 54.98
C GLN A 192 68.30 51.48 53.95
N LEU A 193 67.97 51.34 52.66
CA LEU A 193 68.89 51.58 51.55
C LEU A 193 69.26 53.06 51.42
N SER A 194 68.30 53.98 51.60
CA SER A 194 68.58 55.43 51.59
C SER A 194 69.49 55.82 52.76
N ARG A 195 69.20 55.34 53.98
CA ARG A 195 70.07 55.53 55.15
C ARG A 195 71.47 54.95 54.95
N SER A 196 71.58 53.79 54.30
CA SER A 196 72.87 53.17 54.00
C SER A 196 73.67 53.98 52.98
N LYS A 197 73.00 54.59 51.99
CA LYS A 197 73.63 55.52 51.03
C LYS A 197 74.12 56.80 51.71
N ASP A 198 73.33 57.35 52.63
CA ASP A 198 73.73 58.54 53.40
C ASP A 198 74.93 58.24 54.29
N ALA A 199 74.91 57.11 55.02
CA ALA A 199 76.03 56.65 55.83
C ALA A 199 77.30 56.35 55.01
N ALA A 200 77.15 55.79 53.80
CA ALA A 200 78.28 55.57 52.90
C ALA A 200 78.87 56.90 52.39
N SER A 201 78.03 57.89 52.11
CA SER A 201 78.45 59.24 51.70
C SER A 201 79.19 59.96 52.83
N GLU A 202 78.69 59.84 54.06
CA GLU A 202 79.35 60.36 55.26
C GLU A 202 80.68 59.64 55.54
N ALA A 203 80.74 58.32 55.38
CA ALA A 203 81.98 57.55 55.50
C ALA A 203 83.03 57.96 54.45
N LEU A 204 82.62 58.29 53.23
CA LEU A 204 83.50 58.85 52.19
C LEU A 204 84.03 60.24 52.59
N ALA A 205 83.17 61.13 53.08
CA ALA A 205 83.58 62.45 53.56
C ALA A 205 84.56 62.36 54.75
N LEU A 206 84.31 61.44 55.68
CA LEU A 206 85.21 61.15 56.80
C LEU A 206 86.53 60.54 56.32
N ARG A 207 86.51 59.70 55.28
CA ARG A 207 87.72 59.14 54.68
C ARG A 207 88.58 60.22 54.01
N GLU A 208 87.96 61.15 53.28
CA GLU A 208 88.66 62.30 52.69
C GLU A 208 89.27 63.21 53.78
N GLN A 209 88.54 63.46 54.87
CA GLN A 209 89.09 64.16 56.03
C GLN A 209 90.25 63.39 56.68
N ALA A 210 90.12 62.08 56.87
CA ALA A 210 91.17 61.25 57.42
C ALA A 210 92.42 61.24 56.53
N GLU A 211 92.26 61.26 55.21
CA GLU A 211 93.37 61.31 54.25
C GLU A 211 94.07 62.68 54.25
N SER A 212 93.30 63.78 54.38
CA SER A 212 93.82 65.12 54.63
C SER A 212 94.60 65.20 55.94
N LEU A 213 94.06 64.63 57.03
CA LEU A 213 94.74 64.57 58.33
C LEU A 213 96.00 63.68 58.27
N ARG A 214 95.97 62.54 57.56
CA ARG A 214 97.16 61.70 57.34
C ARG A 214 98.24 62.45 56.57
N SER A 215 97.89 63.23 55.55
CA SER A 215 98.83 64.11 54.84
C SER A 215 99.43 65.17 55.75
N LEU A 216 98.63 65.76 56.64
CA LEU A 216 99.11 66.72 57.64
C LEU A 216 100.04 66.06 58.66
N VAL A 217 99.70 64.86 59.15
CA VAL A 217 100.54 64.07 60.06
C VAL A 217 101.85 63.68 59.38
N ALA A 218 101.83 63.26 58.10
CA ALA A 218 103.04 62.96 57.34
C ALA A 218 103.97 64.18 57.23
N LYS A 219 103.42 65.38 56.99
CA LYS A 219 104.18 66.64 57.04
C LYS A 219 104.78 66.89 58.43
N LYS A 220 104.03 66.65 59.51
CA LYS A 220 104.52 66.80 60.89
C LYS A 220 105.59 65.76 61.26
N ILE A 221 105.48 64.54 60.78
CA ILE A 221 106.50 63.50 60.92
C ILE A 221 107.79 63.94 60.20
N GLU A 222 107.68 64.50 59.00
CA GLU A 222 108.86 65.00 58.26
C GLU A 222 109.50 66.22 58.95
N GLU A 223 108.70 67.13 59.52
CA GLU A 223 109.19 68.22 60.38
C GLU A 223 109.89 67.67 61.64
N HIS A 224 109.30 66.70 62.32
CA HIS A 224 109.89 66.04 63.49
C HIS A 224 111.17 65.30 63.12
N LYS A 225 111.23 64.64 61.96
CA LYS A 225 112.42 63.97 61.45
C LYS A 225 113.55 64.98 61.21
N LYS A 226 113.27 66.12 60.60
CA LYS A 226 114.25 67.22 60.44
C LYS A 226 114.75 67.76 61.78
N ILE A 227 113.89 67.86 62.79
CA ILE A 227 114.28 68.26 64.15
C ILE A 227 115.11 67.16 64.82
N SER A 228 114.71 65.90 64.69
CA SER A 228 115.42 64.73 65.22
C SER A 228 116.79 64.56 64.55
N ASP A 229 116.92 64.85 63.26
CA ASP A 229 118.19 64.82 62.54
C ASP A 229 119.12 65.94 63.02
N LYS A 230 118.58 67.14 63.29
CA LYS A 230 119.32 68.22 63.95
C LYS A 230 119.74 67.84 65.37
N TYR A 231 118.83 67.22 66.14
CA TYR A 231 119.13 66.74 67.49
C TYR A 231 120.21 65.65 67.47
N ASN A 232 120.11 64.67 66.57
CA ASN A 232 121.12 63.63 66.39
C ASN A 232 122.47 64.21 65.96
N SER A 233 122.48 65.23 65.09
CA SER A 233 123.71 65.95 64.73
C SER A 233 124.35 66.62 65.95
N GLN A 234 123.55 67.26 66.80
CA GLN A 234 124.03 67.82 68.08
C GLN A 234 124.47 66.75 69.08
N VAL A 235 123.82 65.58 69.12
CA VAL A 235 124.23 64.44 69.95
C VAL A 235 125.55 63.85 69.46
N ILE A 236 125.79 63.79 68.15
CA ILE A 236 127.09 63.40 67.59
C ILE A 236 128.17 64.42 67.97
N GLU A 237 127.87 65.71 67.91
CA GLU A 237 128.76 66.78 68.38
C GLU A 237 129.07 66.65 69.89
N ILE A 238 128.05 66.38 70.72
CA ILE A 238 128.21 66.09 72.16
C ILE A 238 129.04 64.82 72.39
N LYS A 239 128.85 63.76 71.59
CA LYS A 239 129.67 62.54 71.68
C LYS A 239 131.11 62.80 71.28
N SER A 240 131.39 63.64 70.29
CA SER A 240 132.77 64.06 69.97
C SER A 240 133.40 64.93 71.06
N LEU A 241 132.61 65.80 71.71
CA LEU A 241 133.08 66.58 72.85
C LEU A 241 133.31 65.70 74.10
N LYS A 242 132.52 64.63 74.28
CA LYS A 242 132.74 63.61 75.33
C LYS A 242 133.97 62.74 75.05
N ALA A 243 134.22 62.35 73.80
CA ALA A 243 135.45 61.63 73.43
C ALA A 243 136.71 62.49 73.66
N LEU A 244 136.64 63.80 73.41
CA LEU A 244 137.71 64.75 73.74
C LEU A 244 137.91 64.89 75.27
N VAL A 245 136.86 64.75 76.06
CA VAL A 245 136.96 64.71 77.54
C VAL A 245 137.55 63.38 78.03
N GLU A 246 137.20 62.24 77.42
CA GLU A 246 137.82 60.94 77.72
C GLU A 246 139.30 60.88 77.32
N GLU A 247 139.72 61.52 76.22
CA GLU A 247 141.15 61.67 75.88
C GLU A 247 141.90 62.54 76.91
N LEU A 248 141.28 63.63 77.39
CA LEU A 248 141.86 64.49 78.45
C LEU A 248 141.83 63.83 79.85
N GLU A 249 140.91 62.89 80.11
CA GLU A 249 140.88 62.07 81.33
C GLU A 249 141.87 60.89 81.28
N GLN A 250 142.17 60.35 80.09
CA GLN A 250 143.28 59.41 79.88
C GLN A 250 144.65 60.10 80.05
N GLU A 251 144.86 61.34 79.58
CA GLU A 251 146.08 62.12 79.87
C GLU A 251 146.22 62.49 81.36
N LYS A 252 145.10 62.60 82.10
CA LYS A 252 145.10 62.81 83.56
C LYS A 252 145.47 61.54 84.33
N GLN A 253 144.99 60.37 83.91
CA GLN A 253 145.32 59.08 84.54
C GLN A 253 146.76 58.63 84.26
N GLU A 254 147.38 59.09 83.16
CA GLU A 254 148.81 58.85 82.87
C GLU A 254 149.78 59.70 83.73
N LEU A 255 149.31 60.78 84.36
CA LEU A 255 150.10 61.60 85.29
C LEU A 255 149.88 61.25 86.79
N GLU A 256 148.89 60.44 87.13
CA GLU A 256 148.70 59.85 88.47
C GLU A 256 149.43 58.49 88.64
N PHE A 257 149.93 57.89 87.55
CA PHE A 257 150.65 56.60 87.54
C PHE A 257 152.15 56.68 87.91
N ILE A 258 152.70 57.88 88.15
CA ILE A 258 154.11 58.05 88.60
C ILE A 258 154.24 58.09 90.14
N ALA A 259 153.14 58.03 90.90
CA ALA A 259 153.17 58.21 92.35
C ALA A 259 152.98 56.93 93.22
N ASP A 260 152.73 55.74 92.65
CA ASP A 260 152.42 54.55 93.48
C ASP A 260 153.07 53.24 93.01
N MET A 261 154.36 53.32 92.68
CA MET A 261 155.21 52.17 92.36
C MET A 261 156.36 52.04 93.37
N TYR A 262 156.11 51.46 94.55
CA TYR A 262 157.08 50.59 95.24
C TYR A 262 156.39 49.52 96.12
N ALA A 263 156.14 48.39 95.47
CA ALA A 263 156.23 46.99 95.91
C ALA A 263 155.76 46.55 97.33
N LYS A 264 154.76 45.65 97.31
CA LYS A 264 154.57 44.55 98.27
C LYS A 264 155.72 43.54 98.15
N GLU A 265 156.23 43.03 99.27
CA GLU A 265 156.59 41.61 99.34
C GLU A 265 156.49 40.99 100.75
N SER A 266 155.77 39.86 100.74
CA SER A 266 155.56 38.70 101.60
C SER A 266 156.36 38.44 102.90
N SER A 267 155.66 37.77 103.81
CA SER A 267 155.96 37.39 105.20
C SER A 267 156.85 36.14 105.38
N LEU A 268 157.58 36.04 106.51
CA LEU A 268 157.45 35.00 107.57
C LEU A 268 158.59 34.96 108.64
N SER A 269 158.17 34.90 109.92
CA SER A 269 158.68 34.13 111.11
C SER A 269 160.19 34.15 111.50
N ARG A 270 160.63 34.74 112.65
CA ARG A 270 160.61 34.31 114.10
C ARG A 270 161.92 33.61 114.54
N THR A 271 162.49 33.99 115.71
CA THR A 271 162.86 33.11 116.88
C THR A 271 163.69 33.82 117.97
N LEU A 272 163.33 33.52 119.24
CA LEU A 272 164.17 33.21 120.44
C LEU A 272 165.20 34.24 120.96
N ALA A 273 165.54 34.38 122.25
CA ALA A 273 165.25 33.70 123.51
C ALA A 273 165.46 34.75 124.65
N ASP A 274 164.84 34.66 125.83
CA ASP A 274 165.37 34.12 127.10
C ASP A 274 164.51 34.81 128.19
N ILE A 275 164.19 34.32 129.39
CA ILE A 275 164.50 33.17 130.23
C ILE A 275 163.45 33.28 131.37
N GLU A 276 163.00 32.14 131.92
CA GLU A 276 162.43 31.94 133.29
C GLU A 276 161.33 32.90 133.77
N GLU A 277 160.14 32.46 134.19
CA GLU A 277 159.94 31.50 135.28
C GLU A 277 158.42 31.21 135.36
N SER A 278 157.91 30.13 134.77
CA SER A 278 157.67 28.83 135.42
C SER A 278 156.69 28.79 136.61
N GLU A 279 155.46 29.30 136.47
CA GLU A 279 154.35 28.88 137.36
C GLU A 279 152.97 28.72 136.66
N THR A 280 152.69 29.41 135.56
CA THR A 280 151.38 29.36 134.86
C THR A 280 151.20 28.19 133.87
N ARG A 281 152.07 27.18 133.92
CA ARG A 281 152.02 26.01 133.01
C ARG A 281 150.93 24.98 133.33
N ALA A 282 150.23 25.07 134.45
CA ALA A 282 149.22 24.06 134.83
C ALA A 282 147.77 24.40 134.44
N ARG A 283 147.41 25.66 134.12
CA ARG A 283 146.01 26.05 133.80
C ARG A 283 145.67 26.11 132.31
N ASN A 284 146.60 26.52 131.44
CA ASN A 284 146.29 26.78 130.02
C ASN A 284 146.09 25.52 129.16
N GLN A 285 146.47 24.34 129.64
CA GLN A 285 146.35 23.09 128.86
C GLN A 285 144.92 22.52 128.83
N ALA A 286 144.02 22.98 129.73
CA ALA A 286 142.64 22.50 129.82
C ALA A 286 141.62 23.35 129.03
N GLU A 287 141.88 24.64 128.78
CA GLU A 287 140.98 25.51 127.98
C GLU A 287 141.20 25.38 126.46
N TYR A 288 142.43 25.12 126.02
CA TYR A 288 142.76 24.95 124.59
C TYR A 288 142.06 23.75 123.93
N LEU A 289 141.81 22.67 124.69
CA LEU A 289 141.13 21.48 124.16
C LEU A 289 139.60 21.63 124.10
N ARG A 290 138.99 22.58 124.85
CA ARG A 290 137.54 22.83 124.82
C ARG A 290 137.13 23.72 123.65
N SER A 291 137.88 24.80 123.40
CA SER A 291 137.58 25.76 122.32
C SER A 291 137.68 25.14 120.92
N ASN A 292 138.67 24.27 120.68
CA ASN A 292 138.85 23.63 119.36
C ASN A 292 137.76 22.59 119.02
N LEU A 293 137.15 21.95 120.03
CA LEU A 293 136.05 20.99 119.81
C LEU A 293 134.71 21.71 119.54
N GLU A 294 134.44 22.82 120.22
CA GLU A 294 133.22 23.61 120.01
C GLU A 294 133.23 24.32 118.64
N GLU A 295 134.35 24.94 118.25
CA GLU A 295 134.50 25.67 116.98
C GLU A 295 134.42 24.73 115.76
N HIS A 296 135.10 23.57 115.78
CA HIS A 296 135.02 22.59 114.71
C HIS A 296 133.62 21.95 114.59
N SER A 297 132.92 21.76 115.72
CA SER A 297 131.54 21.26 115.71
C SER A 297 130.55 22.28 115.11
N LEU A 298 130.78 23.58 115.33
CA LEU A 298 129.99 24.66 114.76
C LEU A 298 130.24 24.82 113.25
N GLU A 299 131.50 24.78 112.80
CA GLU A 299 131.84 24.81 111.38
C GLU A 299 131.23 23.65 110.60
N LEU A 300 131.27 22.43 111.14
CA LEU A 300 130.66 21.25 110.51
C LEU A 300 129.14 21.39 110.42
N ARG A 301 128.49 21.95 111.45
CA ARG A 301 127.04 22.22 111.42
C ARG A 301 126.65 23.30 110.42
N VAL A 302 127.45 24.36 110.29
CA VAL A 302 127.22 25.43 109.29
C VAL A 302 127.46 24.90 107.88
N LYS A 303 128.52 24.10 107.64
CA LYS A 303 128.73 23.43 106.35
C LYS A 303 127.58 22.51 106.00
N ALA A 304 127.13 21.65 106.92
CA ALA A 304 125.99 20.77 106.71
C ALA A 304 124.68 21.55 106.46
N ALA A 305 124.49 22.69 107.13
CA ALA A 305 123.33 23.56 106.91
C ALA A 305 123.39 24.25 105.54
N ASN A 306 124.54 24.78 105.14
CA ASN A 306 124.74 25.41 103.82
C ASN A 306 124.63 24.39 102.68
N GLU A 307 125.15 23.18 102.85
CA GLU A 307 125.00 22.08 101.89
C GLU A 307 123.53 21.65 101.79
N ALA A 308 122.80 21.57 102.91
CA ALA A 308 121.37 21.29 102.91
C ALA A 308 120.54 22.43 102.29
N GLU A 309 120.91 23.68 102.53
CA GLU A 309 120.27 24.85 101.92
C GLU A 309 120.52 24.90 100.41
N ALA A 310 121.76 24.69 99.96
CA ALA A 310 122.09 24.61 98.55
C ALA A 310 121.33 23.45 97.86
N ALA A 311 121.22 22.28 98.52
CA ALA A 311 120.43 21.17 98.02
C ALA A 311 118.92 21.51 97.95
N CYS A 312 118.38 22.25 98.92
CA CYS A 312 116.99 22.71 98.91
C CYS A 312 116.74 23.77 97.83
N GLN A 313 117.63 24.75 97.65
CA GLN A 313 117.55 25.76 96.60
C GLN A 313 117.65 25.13 95.21
N GLN A 314 118.55 24.15 95.03
CA GLN A 314 118.64 23.41 93.77
C GLN A 314 117.34 22.64 93.47
N ARG A 315 116.79 21.94 94.47
CA ARG A 315 115.48 21.25 94.34
C ARG A 315 114.34 22.21 94.04
N LEU A 316 114.34 23.39 94.66
CA LEU A 316 113.36 24.43 94.39
C LEU A 316 113.48 24.92 92.94
N SER A 317 114.70 25.22 92.47
CA SER A 317 114.91 25.67 91.09
C SER A 317 114.48 24.62 90.05
N PHE A 318 114.72 23.33 90.29
CA PHE A 318 114.20 22.26 89.44
C PHE A 318 112.67 22.18 89.47
N ALA A 319 112.05 22.30 90.65
CA ALA A 319 110.60 22.30 90.77
C ALA A 319 109.96 23.54 90.11
N GLU A 320 110.61 24.70 90.17
CA GLU A 320 110.15 25.93 89.50
C GLU A 320 110.20 25.79 87.98
N VAL A 321 111.27 25.21 87.43
CA VAL A 321 111.36 24.90 85.99
C VAL A 321 110.30 23.88 85.58
N GLU A 322 110.12 22.80 86.37
CA GLU A 322 109.09 21.79 86.10
C GLU A 322 107.67 22.37 86.16
N LEU A 323 107.39 23.28 87.10
CA LEU A 323 106.11 23.99 87.18
C LEU A 323 105.87 24.86 85.95
N GLU A 324 106.88 25.56 85.46
CA GLU A 324 106.75 26.39 84.26
C GLU A 324 106.57 25.54 82.99
N GLU A 325 107.25 24.40 82.90
CA GLU A 325 107.01 23.40 81.84
C GLU A 325 105.59 22.81 81.90
N LEU A 326 105.07 22.53 83.09
CA LEU A 326 103.70 22.03 83.24
C LEU A 326 102.67 23.11 82.89
N ARG A 327 102.90 24.38 83.27
CA ARG A 327 102.04 25.51 82.89
C ARG A 327 101.98 25.69 81.39
N THR A 328 103.13 25.72 80.71
CA THR A 328 103.17 25.83 79.24
C THR A 328 102.49 24.65 78.55
N LYS A 329 102.56 23.43 79.11
CA LYS A 329 101.80 22.27 78.63
C LYS A 329 100.30 22.39 78.86
N VAL A 330 99.87 22.92 80.01
CA VAL A 330 98.45 23.21 80.27
C VAL A 330 97.94 24.24 79.27
N ASP A 331 98.64 25.37 79.10
CA ASP A 331 98.27 26.41 78.14
C ASP A 331 98.25 25.90 76.69
N ALA A 332 99.14 24.97 76.32
CA ALA A 332 99.09 24.29 75.03
C ALA A 332 97.84 23.41 74.92
N SER A 333 97.56 22.58 75.93
CA SER A 333 96.38 21.71 75.92
C SER A 333 95.05 22.48 75.94
N GLU A 334 94.98 23.63 76.63
CA GLU A 334 93.81 24.50 76.63
C GLU A 334 93.55 25.10 75.26
N ARG A 335 94.61 25.53 74.56
CA ARG A 335 94.52 25.96 73.16
C ARG A 335 94.05 24.84 72.25
N ASP A 336 94.62 23.64 72.36
CA ASP A 336 94.21 22.47 71.57
C ASP A 336 92.73 22.14 71.81
N VAL A 337 92.25 22.23 73.05
CA VAL A 337 90.83 22.00 73.38
C VAL A 337 89.92 23.04 72.73
N VAL A 338 90.32 24.32 72.70
CA VAL A 338 89.56 25.38 72.03
C VAL A 338 89.53 25.17 70.51
N GLU A 339 90.67 24.82 69.92
CA GLU A 339 90.78 24.51 68.48
C GLU A 339 89.91 23.31 68.09
N LEU A 340 89.95 22.23 68.88
CA LEU A 340 89.12 21.05 68.66
C LEU A 340 87.62 21.35 68.84
N LYS A 341 87.24 22.17 69.83
CA LYS A 341 85.84 22.58 70.01
C LYS A 341 85.34 23.39 68.83
N GLU A 342 86.14 24.33 68.31
CA GLU A 342 85.75 25.10 67.14
C GLU A 342 85.69 24.21 65.89
N ALA A 343 86.62 23.26 65.73
CA ALA A 343 86.57 22.28 64.63
C ALA A 343 85.30 21.41 64.69
N ILE A 344 84.90 20.95 65.87
CA ILE A 344 83.64 20.22 66.06
C ILE A 344 82.45 21.10 65.67
N ARG A 345 82.40 22.35 66.16
CA ARG A 345 81.33 23.30 65.84
C ARG A 345 81.22 23.54 64.33
N ILE A 346 82.34 23.70 63.63
CA ILE A 346 82.37 23.85 62.17
C ILE A 346 81.79 22.60 61.50
N LYS A 347 82.15 21.39 61.96
CA LYS A 347 81.63 20.14 61.40
C LYS A 347 80.16 19.89 61.70
N GLU A 348 79.67 20.31 62.86
CA GLU A 348 78.24 20.29 63.18
C GLU A 348 77.47 21.24 62.24
N ALA A 349 77.98 22.46 62.03
CA ALA A 349 77.36 23.41 61.09
C ALA A 349 77.39 22.93 59.63
N GLU A 350 78.46 22.28 59.18
CA GLU A 350 78.51 21.61 57.88
C GLU A 350 77.48 20.46 57.81
N GLY A 351 77.33 19.67 58.88
CA GLY A 351 76.35 18.60 58.97
C GLY A 351 74.91 19.11 58.86
N ASP A 352 74.58 20.17 59.59
CA ASP A 352 73.27 20.82 59.54
C ASP A 352 72.99 21.38 58.13
N ALA A 353 74.00 21.97 57.47
CA ALA A 353 73.87 22.43 56.09
C ALA A 353 73.59 21.26 55.12
N TYR A 354 74.29 20.13 55.27
CA TYR A 354 74.02 18.94 54.45
C TYR A 354 72.63 18.35 54.69
N ILE A 355 72.13 18.35 55.93
CA ILE A 355 70.76 17.91 56.23
C ILE A 355 69.76 18.82 55.52
N SER A 356 69.95 20.14 55.59
CA SER A 356 69.08 21.10 54.90
C SER A 356 69.10 20.93 53.38
N ASP A 357 70.27 20.66 52.79
CA ASP A 357 70.38 20.34 51.35
C ASP A 357 69.65 19.04 51.00
N ILE A 358 69.79 18.00 51.81
CA ILE A 358 69.11 16.71 51.62
C ILE A 358 67.59 16.87 51.71
N GLU A 359 67.09 17.62 52.69
CA GLU A 359 65.65 17.92 52.84
C GLU A 359 65.13 18.70 51.63
N THR A 360 65.87 19.70 51.16
CA THR A 360 65.52 20.49 49.98
C THR A 360 65.46 19.62 48.72
N ILE A 361 66.45 18.75 48.51
CA ILE A 361 66.47 17.79 47.38
C ILE A 361 65.34 16.78 47.52
N GLY A 362 65.06 16.31 48.73
CA GLY A 362 63.98 15.38 49.04
C GLY A 362 62.62 15.95 48.64
N GLN A 363 62.33 17.19 49.06
CA GLN A 363 61.09 17.88 48.70
C GLN A 363 60.97 18.06 47.18
N ALA A 364 62.04 18.52 46.52
CA ALA A 364 62.02 18.67 45.06
C ALA A 364 61.78 17.34 44.33
N TYR A 365 62.29 16.23 44.85
CA TYR A 365 62.06 14.89 44.31
C TYR A 365 60.60 14.44 44.52
N GLU A 366 60.04 14.65 45.71
CA GLU A 366 58.64 14.33 46.01
C GLU A 366 57.67 15.14 45.16
N ASP A 367 57.93 16.42 44.96
CA ASP A 367 57.15 17.30 44.08
C ASP A 367 57.19 16.81 42.63
N MET A 368 58.39 16.47 42.13
CA MET A 368 58.57 15.90 40.79
C MET A 368 57.87 14.54 40.65
N GLN A 369 57.95 13.69 41.67
CA GLN A 369 57.28 12.39 41.67
C GLN A 369 55.76 12.55 41.61
N THR A 370 55.21 13.49 42.38
CA THR A 370 53.78 13.83 42.38
C THR A 370 53.35 14.37 41.01
N GLN A 371 54.15 15.25 40.41
CA GLN A 371 53.91 15.76 39.07
C GLN A 371 53.92 14.64 38.01
N ASN A 372 54.87 13.71 38.09
CA ASN A 372 54.96 12.57 37.19
C ASN A 372 53.75 11.63 37.35
N GLN A 373 53.30 11.37 38.58
CA GLN A 373 52.08 10.59 38.82
C GLN A 373 50.85 11.25 38.18
N HIS A 374 50.72 12.57 38.33
CA HIS A 374 49.64 13.32 37.71
C HIS A 374 49.69 13.26 36.17
N LEU A 375 50.89 13.41 35.57
CA LEU A 375 51.06 13.27 34.12
C LEU A 375 50.73 11.86 33.62
N LEU A 376 51.11 10.82 34.36
CA LEU A 376 50.75 9.44 34.04
C LEU A 376 49.23 9.20 34.12
N GLN A 377 48.57 9.78 35.12
CA GLN A 377 47.12 9.72 35.23
C GLN A 377 46.45 10.41 34.03
N GLN A 378 46.91 11.61 33.66
CA GLN A 378 46.39 12.32 32.49
C GLN A 378 46.58 11.55 31.18
N LEU A 379 47.73 10.87 31.01
CA LEU A 379 47.96 10.02 29.85
C LEU A 379 46.99 8.83 29.83
N THR A 380 46.79 8.19 30.98
CA THR A 380 45.84 7.07 31.13
C THR A 380 44.41 7.52 30.81
N ASP A 381 43.97 8.64 31.38
CA ASP A 381 42.63 9.19 31.13
C ASP A 381 42.42 9.54 29.64
N ARG A 382 43.47 10.06 28.98
CA ARG A 382 43.44 10.33 27.54
C ARG A 382 43.37 9.05 26.71
N ASP A 383 44.10 8.01 27.10
CA ASP A 383 44.08 6.72 26.41
C ASP A 383 42.72 6.04 26.55
N ASP A 384 42.11 6.08 27.74
CA ASP A 384 40.75 5.59 27.98
C ASP A 384 39.70 6.33 27.12
N PHE A 385 39.83 7.65 27.03
CA PHE A 385 38.98 8.46 26.16
C PHE A 385 39.17 8.09 24.67
N ASN A 386 40.42 7.91 24.23
CA ASN A 386 40.73 7.49 22.86
C ASN A 386 40.14 6.10 22.56
N ILE A 387 40.27 5.14 23.47
CA ILE A 387 39.67 3.80 23.34
C ILE A 387 38.15 3.91 23.18
N LYS A 388 37.50 4.75 23.99
CA LYS A 388 36.06 4.99 23.90
C LYS A 388 35.66 5.59 22.55
N LEU A 389 36.38 6.61 22.08
CA LEU A 389 36.13 7.22 20.77
C LEU A 389 36.30 6.23 19.61
N VAL A 390 37.34 5.39 19.64
CA VAL A 390 37.56 4.36 18.62
C VAL A 390 36.44 3.31 18.66
N SER A 391 36.03 2.88 19.86
CA SER A 391 34.91 1.94 20.03
C SER A 391 33.61 2.51 19.44
N ASP A 392 33.28 3.76 19.77
CA ASP A 392 32.07 4.42 19.26
C ASP A 392 32.16 4.68 17.75
N SER A 393 33.33 5.01 17.22
CA SER A 393 33.58 5.12 15.77
C SER A 393 33.32 3.80 15.04
N VAL A 394 33.79 2.68 15.60
CA VAL A 394 33.55 1.34 15.03
C VAL A 394 32.07 0.98 15.09
N LYS A 395 31.38 1.20 16.22
CA LYS A 395 29.94 0.97 16.34
C LYS A 395 29.16 1.80 15.33
N MET A 396 29.49 3.08 15.19
CA MET A 396 28.85 3.98 14.22
C MET A 396 29.08 3.47 12.79
N LYS A 397 30.30 3.06 12.44
CA LYS A 397 30.62 2.51 11.11
C LYS A 397 29.85 1.21 10.83
N GLN A 398 29.71 0.32 11.81
CA GLN A 398 28.91 -0.89 11.69
C GLN A 398 27.43 -0.57 11.49
N ALA A 399 26.87 0.36 12.27
CA ALA A 399 25.49 0.82 12.13
C ALA A 399 25.23 1.44 10.74
N CYS A 400 26.11 2.33 10.28
CA CYS A 400 26.03 2.90 8.93
C CYS A 400 26.10 1.82 7.84
N SER A 401 26.95 0.81 8.01
CA SER A 401 27.06 -0.29 7.04
C SER A 401 25.78 -1.14 6.99
N SER A 402 25.17 -1.42 8.14
CA SER A 402 23.87 -2.10 8.24
C SER A 402 22.77 -1.30 7.54
N LEU A 403 22.65 -0.01 7.87
CA LEU A 403 21.65 0.88 7.27
C LEU A 403 21.84 1.02 5.75
N LEU A 404 23.08 1.02 5.26
CA LEU A 404 23.37 1.03 3.83
C LEU A 404 22.87 -0.26 3.15
N SER A 405 23.09 -1.42 3.78
CA SER A 405 22.59 -2.71 3.29
C SER A 405 21.06 -2.73 3.25
N ASP A 406 20.41 -2.24 4.31
CA ASP A 406 18.94 -2.16 4.38
C ASP A 406 18.37 -1.23 3.32
N LYS A 407 19.00 -0.07 3.11
CA LYS A 407 18.66 0.86 2.02
C LYS A 407 18.72 0.17 0.66
N LEU A 408 19.82 -0.52 0.35
CA LEU A 408 19.98 -1.23 -0.93
C LEU A 408 18.92 -2.33 -1.12
N MET A 409 18.58 -3.05 -0.04
CA MET A 409 17.51 -4.05 -0.04
C MET A 409 16.14 -3.42 -0.32
N LEU A 410 15.82 -2.30 0.34
CA LEU A 410 14.57 -1.56 0.11
C LEU A 410 14.48 -0.98 -1.30
N GLU A 411 15.58 -0.44 -1.84
CA GLU A 411 15.64 0.04 -3.22
C GLU A 411 15.34 -1.09 -4.22
N LYS A 412 15.88 -2.29 -3.99
CA LYS A 412 15.60 -3.47 -4.81
C LYS A 412 14.14 -3.92 -4.72
N GLN A 413 13.56 -3.93 -3.51
CA GLN A 413 12.14 -4.23 -3.31
C GLN A 413 11.24 -3.21 -4.00
N LEU A 414 11.56 -1.91 -3.89
CA LEU A 414 10.84 -0.85 -4.58
C LEU A 414 10.88 -1.05 -6.10
N GLN A 415 12.04 -1.37 -6.66
CA GLN A 415 12.19 -1.63 -8.10
C GLN A 415 11.36 -2.83 -8.55
N GLN A 416 11.31 -3.91 -7.74
CA GLN A 416 10.47 -5.07 -8.02
C GLN A 416 8.97 -4.72 -8.00
N VAL A 417 8.52 -4.00 -6.96
CA VAL A 417 7.13 -3.54 -6.86
C VAL A 417 6.76 -2.66 -8.04
N ASN A 418 7.63 -1.72 -8.41
CA ASN A 418 7.39 -0.80 -9.52
C ASN A 418 7.29 -1.56 -10.86
N THR A 419 8.13 -2.58 -11.07
CA THR A 419 8.04 -3.46 -12.25
C THR A 419 6.71 -4.23 -12.28
N SER A 420 6.24 -4.72 -11.13
CA SER A 420 4.94 -5.40 -11.03
C SER A 420 3.76 -4.45 -11.27
N LEU A 421 3.88 -3.20 -10.81
CA LEU A 421 2.89 -2.15 -10.99
C LEU A 421 2.76 -1.80 -12.48
N GLU A 422 3.88 -1.58 -13.18
CA GLU A 422 3.87 -1.31 -14.62
C GLU A 422 3.28 -2.47 -15.43
N SER A 423 3.61 -3.73 -15.07
CA SER A 423 2.96 -4.92 -15.65
C SER A 423 1.44 -4.90 -15.41
N SER A 424 0.99 -4.53 -14.21
CA SER A 424 -0.43 -4.49 -13.87
C SER A 424 -1.17 -3.37 -14.60
N LYS A 425 -0.57 -2.18 -14.71
CA LYS A 425 -1.09 -1.07 -15.54
C LYS A 425 -1.27 -1.51 -16.99
N LEU A 426 -0.29 -2.21 -17.57
CA LEU A 426 -0.38 -2.72 -18.93
C LEU A 426 -1.53 -3.74 -19.10
N LYS A 427 -1.75 -4.61 -18.11
CA LYS A 427 -2.89 -5.55 -18.12
C LYS A 427 -4.23 -4.82 -18.04
N ILE A 428 -4.33 -3.79 -17.19
CA ILE A 428 -5.54 -2.96 -17.08
C ILE A 428 -5.83 -2.27 -18.42
N ALA A 429 -4.85 -1.60 -19.02
CA ALA A 429 -5.01 -0.94 -20.32
C ALA A 429 -5.47 -1.90 -21.43
N ARG A 430 -4.91 -3.12 -21.47
CA ARG A 430 -5.37 -4.17 -22.41
C ARG A 430 -6.80 -4.61 -22.12
N GLY A 431 -7.17 -4.77 -20.85
CA GLY A 431 -8.53 -5.11 -20.44
C GLY A 431 -9.55 -4.03 -20.83
N GLU A 432 -9.18 -2.76 -20.64
CA GLU A 432 -10.00 -1.61 -21.07
C GLU A 432 -10.19 -1.58 -22.60
N GLU A 433 -9.13 -1.82 -23.37
CA GLU A 433 -9.22 -1.89 -24.84
C GLU A 433 -10.09 -3.05 -25.33
N GLN A 434 -9.98 -4.23 -24.71
CA GLN A 434 -10.86 -5.37 -24.99
C GLN A 434 -12.31 -5.06 -24.65
N MET A 435 -12.56 -4.45 -23.48
CA MET A 435 -13.92 -4.06 -23.07
C MET A 435 -14.52 -3.03 -24.03
N ASN A 436 -13.76 -2.02 -24.44
CA ASN A 436 -14.19 -1.04 -25.43
C ASN A 436 -14.55 -1.69 -26.76
N THR A 437 -13.77 -2.70 -27.19
CA THR A 437 -14.06 -3.46 -28.41
C THR A 437 -15.36 -4.27 -28.27
N CYS A 438 -15.57 -4.97 -27.15
CA CYS A 438 -16.81 -5.70 -26.88
C CYS A 438 -18.03 -4.77 -26.83
N VAL A 439 -17.90 -3.60 -26.20
CA VAL A 439 -18.96 -2.59 -26.14
C VAL A 439 -19.29 -2.07 -27.53
N ALA A 440 -18.27 -1.74 -28.35
CA ALA A 440 -18.48 -1.31 -29.72
C ALA A 440 -19.19 -2.39 -30.57
N GLN A 441 -18.80 -3.65 -30.42
CA GLN A 441 -19.45 -4.79 -31.06
C GLN A 441 -20.93 -4.90 -30.62
N ALA A 442 -21.21 -4.81 -29.32
CA ALA A 442 -22.56 -4.89 -28.79
C ALA A 442 -23.46 -3.74 -29.30
N ILE A 443 -22.93 -2.52 -29.39
CA ILE A 443 -23.63 -1.37 -29.97
C ILE A 443 -23.97 -1.65 -31.44
N LYS A 444 -23.01 -2.15 -32.22
CA LYS A 444 -23.22 -2.48 -33.64
C LYS A 444 -24.32 -3.54 -33.81
N THR A 445 -24.23 -4.65 -33.09
CA THR A 445 -25.22 -5.74 -33.17
C THR A 445 -26.60 -5.29 -32.69
N SER A 446 -26.67 -4.44 -31.66
CA SER A 446 -27.93 -3.83 -31.21
C SER A 446 -28.58 -2.98 -32.31
N ALA A 447 -27.79 -2.17 -33.02
CA ALA A 447 -28.27 -1.37 -34.14
C ALA A 447 -28.78 -2.26 -35.31
N GLU A 448 -28.05 -3.33 -35.65
CA GLU A 448 -28.45 -4.32 -36.65
C GLU A 448 -29.76 -5.02 -36.26
N ASN A 449 -29.88 -5.47 -35.01
CA ASN A 449 -31.11 -6.07 -34.49
C ASN A 449 -32.29 -5.11 -34.55
N ARG A 450 -32.11 -3.85 -34.16
CA ARG A 450 -33.16 -2.82 -34.27
C ARG A 450 -33.62 -2.64 -35.72
N HIS A 451 -32.68 -2.62 -36.68
CA HIS A 451 -33.04 -2.54 -38.10
C HIS A 451 -33.83 -3.77 -38.58
N LEU A 452 -33.42 -4.98 -38.17
CA LEU A 452 -34.13 -6.22 -38.48
C LEU A 452 -35.56 -6.20 -37.89
N THR A 453 -35.73 -5.77 -36.64
CA THR A 453 -37.06 -5.63 -36.00
C THR A 453 -37.96 -4.70 -36.80
N ILE A 454 -37.48 -3.51 -37.18
CA ILE A 454 -38.24 -2.55 -38.00
C ILE A 454 -38.63 -3.16 -39.35
N SER A 455 -37.71 -3.90 -39.99
CA SER A 455 -38.00 -4.58 -41.26
C SER A 455 -39.06 -5.67 -41.10
N LEU A 456 -39.00 -6.46 -40.02
CA LEU A 456 -40.00 -7.49 -39.72
C LEU A 456 -41.37 -6.88 -39.43
N GLU A 457 -41.43 -5.78 -38.67
CA GLU A 457 -42.68 -5.05 -38.42
C GLU A 457 -43.29 -4.53 -39.73
N ARG A 458 -42.47 -3.98 -40.63
CA ARG A 458 -42.93 -3.55 -41.98
C ARG A 458 -43.52 -4.72 -42.77
N ILE A 459 -42.80 -5.83 -42.86
CA ILE A 459 -43.28 -7.03 -43.58
C ILE A 459 -44.56 -7.56 -42.94
N ALA A 460 -44.66 -7.57 -41.61
CA ALA A 460 -45.88 -8.00 -40.92
C ALA A 460 -47.09 -7.12 -41.24
N VAL A 461 -46.90 -5.80 -41.35
CA VAL A 461 -47.94 -4.86 -41.78
C VAL A 461 -48.34 -5.12 -43.25
N GLU A 462 -47.37 -5.34 -44.15
CA GLU A 462 -47.63 -5.70 -45.55
C GLU A 462 -48.41 -7.02 -45.66
N VAL A 463 -48.03 -8.04 -44.89
CA VAL A 463 -48.75 -9.33 -44.82
C VAL A 463 -50.16 -9.13 -44.27
N SER A 464 -50.34 -8.32 -43.23
CA SER A 464 -51.67 -7.99 -42.71
C SER A 464 -52.56 -7.30 -43.74
N ASN A 465 -52.00 -6.38 -44.54
CA ASN A 465 -52.73 -5.68 -45.58
C ASN A 465 -53.10 -6.60 -46.75
N THR A 466 -52.15 -7.42 -47.22
CA THR A 466 -52.41 -8.43 -48.27
C THR A 466 -53.40 -9.50 -47.82
N ASP A 467 -53.40 -9.92 -46.55
CA ASP A 467 -54.43 -10.81 -45.98
C ASP A 467 -55.83 -10.16 -46.01
N LYS A 468 -55.93 -8.86 -45.70
CA LYS A 468 -57.19 -8.10 -45.82
C LYS A 468 -57.66 -8.03 -47.28
N GLU A 469 -56.75 -7.75 -48.21
CA GLU A 469 -57.05 -7.75 -49.65
C GLU A 469 -57.51 -9.13 -50.13
N LEU A 470 -56.82 -10.20 -49.73
CA LEU A 470 -57.21 -11.58 -50.03
C LEU A 470 -58.59 -11.93 -49.47
N LYS A 471 -58.92 -11.51 -48.24
CA LYS A 471 -60.26 -11.69 -47.65
C LYS A 471 -61.34 -10.95 -48.42
N TRP A 472 -61.05 -9.72 -48.85
CA TRP A 472 -61.96 -8.93 -49.68
C TRP A 472 -62.17 -9.59 -51.04
N LEU A 473 -61.09 -9.98 -51.74
CA LEU A 473 -61.16 -10.68 -53.02
C LEU A 473 -61.94 -11.99 -52.91
N ARG A 474 -61.71 -12.78 -51.85
CA ARG A 474 -62.46 -14.02 -51.59
C ARG A 474 -63.95 -13.75 -51.38
N SER A 475 -64.30 -12.68 -50.67
CA SER A 475 -65.70 -12.29 -50.48
C SER A 475 -66.35 -11.85 -51.79
N SER A 476 -65.62 -11.10 -52.63
CA SER A 476 -66.07 -10.67 -53.95
C SER A 476 -66.22 -11.83 -54.94
N VAL A 477 -65.31 -12.80 -54.90
CA VAL A 477 -65.44 -14.06 -55.68
C VAL A 477 -66.65 -14.83 -55.19
N GLY A 478 -66.84 -15.00 -53.88
CA GLY A 478 -68.00 -15.70 -53.33
C GLY A 478 -69.35 -15.04 -53.67
N SER A 479 -69.42 -13.70 -53.78
CA SER A 479 -70.62 -13.03 -54.27
C SER A 479 -70.83 -13.27 -55.77
N SER A 480 -69.77 -13.22 -56.57
CA SER A 480 -69.84 -13.50 -58.02
C SER A 480 -70.21 -14.96 -58.31
N GLU A 481 -69.69 -15.91 -57.53
CA GLU A 481 -70.07 -17.33 -57.60
C GLU A 481 -71.57 -17.52 -57.30
N LYS A 482 -72.10 -16.86 -56.27
CA LYS A 482 -73.55 -16.89 -55.98
C LYS A 482 -74.39 -16.29 -57.10
N GLU A 483 -73.96 -15.16 -57.67
CA GLU A 483 -74.62 -14.56 -58.83
C GLU A 483 -74.58 -15.48 -60.05
N TYR A 484 -73.44 -16.15 -60.26
CA TYR A 484 -73.26 -17.15 -61.30
C TYR A 484 -74.18 -18.36 -61.10
N GLU A 485 -74.25 -18.92 -59.88
CA GLU A 485 -75.17 -20.01 -59.52
C GLU A 485 -76.63 -19.62 -59.76
N GLN A 486 -77.04 -18.42 -59.32
CA GLN A 486 -78.39 -17.89 -59.56
C GLN A 486 -78.68 -17.74 -61.05
N THR A 487 -77.70 -17.27 -61.83
CA THR A 487 -77.83 -17.14 -63.28
C THR A 487 -77.93 -18.50 -63.94
N GLN A 488 -77.14 -19.49 -63.50
CA GLN A 488 -77.17 -20.85 -63.99
C GLN A 488 -78.50 -21.55 -63.66
N GLN A 489 -79.07 -21.29 -62.48
CA GLN A 489 -80.39 -21.76 -62.10
C GLN A 489 -81.47 -21.16 -63.00
N LYS A 490 -81.46 -19.84 -63.21
CA LYS A 490 -82.37 -19.16 -64.17
C LYS A 490 -82.23 -19.71 -65.58
N ILE A 491 -81.01 -19.97 -66.05
CA ILE A 491 -80.77 -20.60 -67.36
C ILE A 491 -81.40 -22.00 -67.41
N SER A 492 -81.27 -22.79 -66.34
CA SER A 492 -81.84 -24.13 -66.27
C SER A 492 -83.38 -24.09 -66.26
N GLU A 493 -83.98 -23.16 -65.52
CA GLU A 493 -85.43 -22.90 -65.53
C GLU A 493 -85.91 -22.47 -66.92
N LEU A 494 -85.21 -21.54 -67.58
CA LEU A 494 -85.53 -21.11 -68.94
C LEU A 494 -85.39 -22.25 -69.96
N ARG A 495 -84.39 -23.14 -69.80
CA ARG A 495 -84.25 -24.34 -70.64
C ARG A 495 -85.41 -25.30 -70.43
N ALA A 496 -85.85 -25.51 -69.18
CA ALA A 496 -87.00 -26.36 -68.88
C ALA A 496 -88.30 -25.79 -69.46
N LEU A 497 -88.53 -24.47 -69.34
CA LEU A 497 -89.66 -23.78 -69.95
C LEU A 497 -89.61 -23.86 -71.48
N LEU A 498 -88.44 -23.66 -72.10
CA LEU A 498 -88.27 -23.81 -73.53
C LEU A 498 -88.60 -25.23 -73.99
N GLU A 499 -88.20 -26.25 -73.24
CA GLU A 499 -88.51 -27.65 -73.56
C GLU A 499 -90.00 -27.96 -73.37
N HIS A 500 -90.63 -27.39 -72.32
CA HIS A 500 -92.08 -27.45 -72.14
C HIS A 500 -92.82 -26.83 -73.35
N GLU A 501 -92.47 -25.61 -73.74
CA GLU A 501 -93.03 -24.93 -74.92
C GLU A 501 -92.80 -25.73 -76.22
N ARG A 502 -91.64 -26.36 -76.37
CA ARG A 502 -91.37 -27.25 -77.52
C ARG A 502 -92.26 -28.48 -77.53
N ASN A 503 -92.52 -29.08 -76.37
CA ASN A 503 -93.40 -30.23 -76.23
C ASN A 503 -94.86 -29.85 -76.46
N GLU A 504 -95.32 -28.72 -75.92
CA GLU A 504 -96.66 -28.18 -76.20
C GLU A 504 -96.83 -27.85 -77.68
N ARG A 505 -95.83 -27.23 -78.31
CA ARG A 505 -95.85 -27.01 -79.76
C ARG A 505 -95.95 -28.33 -80.54
N ARG A 506 -95.18 -29.36 -80.17
CA ARG A 506 -95.25 -30.69 -80.80
C ARG A 506 -96.65 -31.30 -80.66
N ARG A 507 -97.25 -31.19 -79.47
CA ARG A 507 -98.61 -31.65 -79.20
C ARG A 507 -99.65 -30.90 -80.04
N LEU A 508 -99.52 -29.59 -80.17
CA LEU A 508 -100.38 -28.77 -81.03
C LEU A 508 -100.19 -29.09 -82.52
N GLU A 509 -98.95 -29.36 -82.95
CA GLU A 509 -98.64 -29.81 -84.31
C GLU A 509 -99.27 -31.19 -84.60
N GLU A 510 -99.22 -32.13 -83.64
CA GLU A 510 -99.88 -33.44 -83.72
C GLU A 510 -101.40 -33.30 -83.83
N GLN A 511 -102.02 -32.48 -82.97
CA GLN A 511 -103.47 -32.18 -83.02
C GLN A 511 -103.87 -31.50 -84.34
N TYR A 512 -103.03 -30.60 -84.86
CA TYR A 512 -103.27 -29.96 -86.15
C TYR A 512 -103.25 -30.96 -87.30
N GLU A 513 -102.30 -31.90 -87.31
CA GLU A 513 -102.21 -32.92 -88.36
C GLU A 513 -103.38 -33.93 -88.27
N GLU A 514 -103.84 -34.29 -87.06
CA GLU A 514 -105.07 -35.07 -86.86
C GLU A 514 -106.29 -34.40 -87.49
N VAL A 515 -106.55 -33.12 -87.16
CA VAL A 515 -107.67 -32.36 -87.73
C VAL A 515 -107.55 -32.19 -89.24
N LYS A 516 -106.33 -31.94 -89.75
CA LYS A 516 -106.07 -31.83 -91.19
C LYS A 516 -106.39 -33.13 -91.93
N ASN A 517 -106.03 -34.29 -91.36
CA ASN A 517 -106.38 -35.60 -91.93
C ASN A 517 -107.89 -35.85 -91.89
N GLU A 518 -108.56 -35.47 -90.80
CA GLU A 518 -110.03 -35.57 -90.66
C GLU A 518 -110.77 -34.71 -91.70
N VAL A 519 -110.27 -33.51 -91.99
CA VAL A 519 -110.76 -32.64 -93.08
C VAL A 519 -110.50 -33.25 -94.46
N MET A 520 -109.36 -33.92 -94.65
CA MET A 520 -108.99 -34.55 -95.92
C MET A 520 -109.86 -35.79 -96.24
N GLU A 521 -110.25 -36.58 -95.23
CA GLU A 521 -111.21 -37.68 -95.42
C GLU A 521 -112.62 -37.16 -95.75
N LEU A 522 -113.12 -36.15 -95.02
CA LEU A 522 -114.45 -35.56 -95.23
C LEU A 522 -114.61 -34.81 -96.56
N THR A 523 -113.53 -34.33 -97.16
CA THR A 523 -113.56 -33.63 -98.47
C THR A 523 -113.56 -34.59 -99.67
N SER A 524 -113.09 -35.84 -99.51
CA SER A 524 -113.02 -36.80 -100.63
C SER A 524 -114.33 -37.55 -100.92
N GLU A 525 -115.22 -37.74 -99.93
CA GLU A 525 -116.51 -38.44 -100.12
C GLU A 525 -117.67 -37.51 -100.52
N THR A 526 -117.55 -36.20 -100.32
CA THR A 526 -118.70 -35.26 -100.43
C THR A 526 -118.76 -34.50 -101.77
N GLU A 527 -117.66 -34.41 -102.52
CA GLU A 527 -117.65 -33.67 -103.80
C GLU A 527 -118.20 -34.47 -104.99
N GLU A 528 -118.01 -35.80 -105.05
CA GLU A 528 -118.44 -36.62 -106.19
C GLU A 528 -119.96 -36.90 -106.23
N ILE A 529 -120.61 -36.99 -105.07
CA ILE A 529 -122.06 -37.31 -104.96
C ILE A 529 -122.94 -36.09 -105.25
N THR A 530 -122.44 -34.88 -104.99
CA THR A 530 -123.25 -33.65 -105.03
C THR A 530 -123.33 -33.05 -106.44
N ILE A 531 -122.29 -33.24 -107.26
CA ILE A 531 -122.23 -32.70 -108.63
C ILE A 531 -123.15 -33.49 -109.60
N GLN A 532 -123.29 -34.81 -109.42
CA GLN A 532 -124.12 -35.63 -110.31
C GLN A 532 -125.64 -35.40 -110.12
N LYS A 533 -126.10 -35.14 -108.89
CA LYS A 533 -127.52 -34.90 -108.58
C LYS A 533 -128.05 -33.57 -109.14
N LEU A 534 -127.21 -32.52 -109.18
CA LEU A 534 -127.59 -31.21 -109.70
C LEU A 534 -127.74 -31.18 -111.23
N GLN A 535 -127.09 -32.08 -111.96
CA GLN A 535 -127.21 -32.16 -113.42
C GLN A 535 -128.49 -32.85 -113.89
N ASP A 536 -129.03 -33.79 -113.10
CA ASP A 536 -130.25 -34.52 -113.45
C ASP A 536 -131.54 -33.70 -113.20
N GLU A 537 -131.59 -32.92 -112.10
CA GLU A 537 -132.75 -32.05 -111.80
C GLU A 537 -132.98 -30.93 -112.83
N ILE A 538 -131.92 -30.41 -113.45
CA ILE A 538 -132.03 -29.35 -114.48
C ILE A 538 -132.65 -29.89 -115.78
N LYS A 539 -132.44 -31.17 -116.11
CA LYS A 539 -133.02 -31.80 -117.31
C LYS A 539 -134.53 -31.97 -117.18
N GLU A 540 -135.02 -32.33 -115.99
CA GLU A 540 -136.42 -32.64 -115.74
C GLU A 540 -137.31 -31.37 -115.74
N CYS A 541 -136.82 -30.27 -115.16
CA CYS A 541 -137.53 -28.98 -115.18
C CYS A 541 -137.76 -28.42 -116.59
N LYS A 542 -136.83 -28.66 -117.55
CA LYS A 542 -136.98 -28.19 -118.94
C LYS A 542 -138.02 -28.97 -119.76
N ALA A 543 -138.39 -30.19 -119.35
CA ALA A 543 -139.35 -31.01 -120.08
C ALA A 543 -140.82 -30.61 -119.82
N ILE A 544 -141.13 -30.17 -118.59
CA ILE A 544 -142.50 -29.87 -118.13
C ILE A 544 -143.14 -28.66 -118.85
N LEU A 545 -142.30 -27.71 -119.27
CA LEU A 545 -142.75 -26.46 -119.91
C LEU A 545 -143.18 -26.64 -121.37
N LYS A 546 -142.94 -27.81 -121.99
CA LYS A 546 -143.28 -28.07 -123.40
C LYS A 546 -144.71 -28.61 -123.58
N CYS A 547 -145.36 -28.25 -124.68
CA CYS A 547 -146.73 -28.59 -125.04
C CYS A 547 -146.89 -30.10 -125.27
N GLY A 548 -147.79 -30.76 -124.55
CA GLY A 548 -147.97 -32.23 -124.62
C GLY A 548 -148.54 -32.79 -125.92
N VAL A 549 -148.82 -31.95 -126.92
CA VAL A 549 -149.27 -32.39 -128.26
C VAL A 549 -148.12 -32.42 -129.26
N CYS A 550 -147.14 -31.52 -129.13
CA CYS A 550 -145.99 -31.46 -130.05
C CYS A 550 -144.63 -31.70 -129.37
N PHE A 551 -144.59 -31.73 -128.04
CA PHE A 551 -143.40 -31.90 -127.18
C PHE A 551 -142.24 -30.95 -127.45
N ASP A 552 -142.50 -29.85 -128.15
CA ASP A 552 -141.46 -28.94 -128.61
C ASP A 552 -141.72 -27.50 -128.14
N ARG A 553 -142.87 -26.95 -128.53
CA ARG A 553 -143.25 -25.55 -128.21
C ARG A 553 -143.73 -25.38 -126.77
N PRO A 554 -143.47 -24.23 -126.13
CA PRO A 554 -143.99 -23.97 -124.80
C PRO A 554 -145.51 -23.91 -124.78
N LYS A 555 -146.09 -24.12 -123.61
CA LYS A 555 -147.54 -24.00 -123.39
C LYS A 555 -147.92 -22.50 -123.33
N GLU A 556 -148.88 -22.08 -124.17
CA GLU A 556 -149.23 -20.67 -124.40
C GLU A 556 -150.73 -20.41 -124.34
N VAL A 557 -151.57 -21.45 -124.44
CA VAL A 557 -153.03 -21.33 -124.38
C VAL A 557 -153.60 -22.34 -123.41
N VAL A 558 -154.68 -21.94 -122.74
CA VAL A 558 -155.46 -22.80 -121.87
C VAL A 558 -156.87 -22.95 -122.40
N ILE A 559 -157.40 -24.17 -122.32
CA ILE A 559 -158.82 -24.44 -122.59
C ILE A 559 -159.57 -24.27 -121.27
N THR A 560 -160.28 -23.16 -121.08
CA THR A 560 -160.87 -22.75 -119.79
C THR A 560 -161.96 -23.68 -119.26
N LYS A 561 -162.49 -24.59 -120.10
CA LYS A 561 -163.43 -25.65 -119.67
C LYS A 561 -162.77 -26.79 -118.87
N CYS A 562 -161.49 -27.06 -119.11
CA CYS A 562 -160.77 -28.18 -118.48
C CYS A 562 -159.37 -27.80 -117.96
N PHE A 563 -158.98 -26.54 -118.12
CA PHE A 563 -157.72 -25.94 -117.68
C PHE A 563 -156.43 -26.62 -118.17
N HIS A 564 -156.50 -27.49 -119.16
CA HIS A 564 -155.29 -28.04 -119.80
C HIS A 564 -154.61 -27.00 -120.70
N LEU A 565 -153.28 -26.93 -120.60
CA LEU A 565 -152.44 -25.98 -121.35
C LEU A 565 -151.67 -26.65 -122.49
N PHE A 566 -151.68 -25.96 -123.62
CA PHE A 566 -151.03 -26.39 -124.86
C PHE A 566 -150.46 -25.17 -125.59
N CYS A 567 -149.75 -25.37 -126.69
CA CYS A 567 -149.34 -24.25 -127.54
C CYS A 567 -150.53 -23.78 -128.40
N SER A 568 -150.61 -22.48 -128.66
CA SER A 568 -151.69 -21.86 -129.43
C SER A 568 -151.95 -22.57 -130.77
N PRO A 569 -150.91 -22.91 -131.57
CA PRO A 569 -151.12 -23.51 -132.88
C PRO A 569 -151.80 -24.89 -132.83
N CYS A 570 -151.55 -25.69 -131.79
CA CYS A 570 -152.11 -27.04 -131.68
C CYS A 570 -153.62 -26.98 -131.38
N ILE A 571 -154.06 -26.03 -130.57
CA ILE A 571 -155.48 -25.90 -130.22
C ILE A 571 -156.25 -25.15 -131.31
N GLN A 572 -155.65 -24.13 -131.92
CA GLN A 572 -156.22 -23.44 -133.07
C GLN A 572 -156.56 -24.42 -134.20
N ARG A 573 -155.62 -25.33 -134.52
CA ARG A 573 -155.82 -26.35 -135.56
C ARG A 573 -156.99 -27.28 -135.26
N ASN A 574 -157.14 -27.72 -134.00
CA ASN A 574 -158.27 -28.57 -133.60
C ASN A 574 -159.63 -27.86 -133.72
N LEU A 575 -159.68 -26.55 -133.45
CA LEU A 575 -160.89 -25.74 -133.61
C LEU A 575 -161.26 -25.56 -135.09
N GLU A 576 -160.28 -25.36 -135.96
CA GLU A 576 -160.46 -25.21 -137.42
C GLU A 576 -161.02 -26.47 -138.07
N ILE A 577 -160.51 -27.65 -137.72
CA ILE A 577 -161.05 -28.94 -138.21
C ILE A 577 -162.35 -29.34 -137.49
N ARG A 578 -162.93 -28.43 -136.69
CA ARG A 578 -164.14 -28.61 -135.89
C ARG A 578 -164.09 -29.82 -134.95
N HIS A 579 -162.91 -30.33 -134.64
CA HIS A 579 -162.69 -31.39 -133.68
C HIS A 579 -162.65 -30.79 -132.27
N ARG A 580 -163.82 -30.30 -131.85
CA ARG A 580 -164.07 -29.51 -130.63
C ARG A 580 -164.03 -30.37 -129.37
N LYS A 581 -162.94 -31.10 -129.15
CA LYS A 581 -162.63 -31.90 -127.96
C LYS A 581 -161.18 -31.68 -127.55
N CYS A 582 -160.93 -31.44 -126.26
CA CYS A 582 -159.59 -31.18 -125.73
C CYS A 582 -158.67 -32.39 -126.00
N PRO A 583 -157.42 -32.19 -126.50
CA PRO A 583 -156.47 -33.28 -126.73
C PRO A 583 -156.12 -34.06 -125.45
N GLY A 584 -156.12 -33.39 -124.29
CA GLY A 584 -155.70 -34.02 -123.03
C GLY A 584 -156.79 -34.89 -122.39
N CYS A 585 -158.05 -34.46 -122.47
CA CYS A 585 -159.13 -35.10 -121.70
C CYS A 585 -160.42 -35.34 -122.48
N GLY A 586 -160.49 -34.94 -123.75
CA GLY A 586 -161.65 -35.16 -124.61
C GLY A 586 -162.85 -34.24 -124.34
N THR A 587 -162.78 -33.36 -123.33
CA THR A 587 -163.88 -32.44 -122.99
C THR A 587 -164.18 -31.51 -124.16
N PRO A 588 -165.45 -31.36 -124.58
CA PRO A 588 -165.77 -30.50 -125.70
C PRO A 588 -165.57 -29.02 -125.38
N PHE A 589 -165.00 -28.26 -126.31
CA PHE A 589 -164.70 -26.83 -126.14
C PHE A 589 -164.93 -26.04 -127.43
N GLY A 590 -165.35 -24.79 -127.31
CA GLY A 590 -165.51 -23.85 -128.43
C GLY A 590 -164.39 -22.80 -128.49
N GLN A 591 -164.40 -21.97 -129.54
CA GLN A 591 -163.43 -20.87 -129.72
C GLN A 591 -163.41 -19.92 -128.51
N ASN A 592 -164.58 -19.65 -127.91
CA ASN A 592 -164.72 -18.76 -126.75
C ASN A 592 -164.14 -19.36 -125.46
N ASP A 593 -163.84 -20.66 -125.46
CA ASP A 593 -163.30 -21.39 -124.31
C ASP A 593 -161.77 -21.52 -124.35
N VAL A 594 -161.08 -20.86 -125.29
CA VAL A 594 -159.61 -20.83 -125.37
C VAL A 594 -159.11 -19.43 -125.04
N ARG A 595 -158.18 -19.34 -124.09
CA ARG A 595 -157.53 -18.08 -123.71
C ARG A 595 -156.02 -18.24 -123.70
N GLU A 596 -155.30 -17.19 -124.09
CA GLU A 596 -153.84 -17.15 -123.99
C GLU A 596 -153.38 -16.99 -122.54
N VAL A 597 -152.26 -17.64 -122.21
CA VAL A 597 -151.59 -17.65 -120.91
C VAL A 597 -150.08 -17.57 -121.16
N LYS A 598 -149.39 -16.65 -120.48
CA LYS A 598 -147.92 -16.61 -120.44
C LYS A 598 -147.43 -17.30 -119.16
N ILE A 599 -146.50 -18.25 -119.30
CA ILE A 599 -145.90 -19.07 -118.22
C ILE A 599 -144.43 -18.66 -118.04
#